data_AF-A0A378TEQ9-F1
#
_entry.id   AF-A0A378TEQ9-F1
#
_cell.length_a   1.000
_cell.length_b   1.000
_cell.length_c   1.000
_cell.angle_alpha   90.00
_cell.angle_beta   90.00
_cell.angle_gamma   90.00
#
_symmetry.space_group_name_H-M   'P 1'
#
loop_
_entity.id
_entity.type
_entity.pdbx_description
1 polymer ?
#
loop_
_entity_poly.entity_id
_entity_poly.type
_entity_poly.pdbx_seq_one_letter_code
_entity_poly.pdbx_strand_id
1 'polypeptide(L)'
;MTQPPTGPGWPPPYPPPYPQQPYPQQGYPPPGYPHQGYPPPGYPHQGYPPPGYPPPGYPTLPPVALQPGVIPLRPLTLGDIFNGAVRYVRVNPKATLGLAAAVVIVTQALGLILQIGPLAAMGELDALRGETESVAGLVGLAATSVVAALMQALAAVILSGMLTVVVGRAVFGSSITISEAWAKIKDRILPLLGLALLELLAVLLLFGVLTLIIVGLAVGVSGAVAAVVGIPLGIAAVLGTLYLYTMVSFAPVAIVLERMPVIDAVKRSFALVRHDFLRVFGIRLLAGVVVGAIATAVAMPFTFAQLLVGSASTAAIVLGTVAASVGAIVGQVITAPFTAGVVVLLYTDRRIRAEAFDLVLRTGAAAGPADTRSTDSLWLVRR
;
A
#
# COMPACT_ATOMS: atom_id res chain seq x y z
N MET A 1 11.36 -33.57 -29.05
CA MET A 1 11.82 -34.90 -28.62
C MET A 1 13.29 -34.79 -28.29
N THR A 2 13.62 -34.72 -27.00
CA THR A 2 15.00 -34.65 -26.50
C THR A 2 15.01 -35.43 -25.19
N GLN A 3 15.55 -36.65 -25.20
CA GLN A 3 15.81 -37.45 -23.99
C GLN A 3 17.08 -36.94 -23.30
N PRO A 4 17.14 -36.92 -21.96
CA PRO A 4 18.40 -36.93 -21.23
C PRO A 4 18.87 -38.36 -20.89
N PRO A 5 20.18 -38.55 -20.62
CA PRO A 5 20.86 -39.83 -20.65
C PRO A 5 20.80 -40.60 -19.32
N THR A 6 20.71 -41.93 -19.42
CA THR A 6 20.77 -42.87 -18.29
C THR A 6 22.21 -43.23 -17.96
N GLY A 7 22.74 -42.70 -16.85
CA GLY A 7 23.96 -43.19 -16.20
C GLY A 7 23.64 -44.29 -15.17
N PRO A 8 24.52 -45.28 -14.95
CA PRO A 8 24.28 -46.39 -14.03
C PRO A 8 24.55 -45.95 -12.58
N GLY A 9 23.50 -45.88 -11.74
CA GLY A 9 23.66 -45.58 -10.32
C GLY A 9 22.43 -45.13 -9.52
N TRP A 10 21.22 -45.06 -10.09
CA TRP A 10 20.02 -44.61 -9.37
C TRP A 10 19.07 -45.77 -9.06
N PRO A 11 18.59 -45.93 -7.80
CA PRO A 11 17.56 -46.93 -7.47
C PRO A 11 16.19 -46.55 -8.07
N PRO A 12 15.34 -47.54 -8.40
CA PRO A 12 14.06 -47.28 -9.06
C PRO A 12 13.07 -46.51 -8.17
N PRO A 13 12.18 -45.67 -8.73
CA PRO A 13 11.14 -44.98 -7.97
C PRO A 13 10.07 -45.95 -7.45
N TYR A 14 9.66 -45.75 -6.19
CA TYR A 14 8.57 -46.50 -5.56
C TYR A 14 7.21 -46.24 -6.24
N PRO A 15 6.32 -47.25 -6.35
CA PRO A 15 4.97 -47.05 -6.87
C PRO A 15 4.10 -46.23 -5.88
N PRO A 16 3.12 -45.44 -6.38
CA PRO A 16 2.23 -44.66 -5.54
C PRO A 16 1.25 -45.56 -4.75
N PRO A 17 0.91 -45.20 -3.50
CA PRO A 17 -0.04 -45.97 -2.69
C PRO A 17 -1.48 -45.83 -3.21
N TYR A 18 -2.17 -46.96 -3.29
CA TYR A 18 -3.58 -47.05 -3.66
C TYR A 18 -4.50 -46.36 -2.64
N PRO A 19 -5.60 -45.70 -3.06
CA PRO A 19 -6.58 -45.13 -2.15
C PRO A 19 -7.39 -46.22 -1.45
N GLN A 20 -7.32 -46.27 -0.11
CA GLN A 20 -8.18 -47.13 0.71
C GLN A 20 -9.56 -46.50 0.88
N GLN A 21 -10.61 -47.23 0.48
CA GLN A 21 -12.00 -46.92 0.80
C GLN A 21 -12.34 -47.38 2.23
N PRO A 22 -13.08 -46.61 3.05
CA PRO A 22 -13.53 -47.06 4.36
C PRO A 22 -14.75 -47.98 4.22
N TYR A 23 -14.68 -49.18 4.80
CA TYR A 23 -15.81 -50.09 4.96
C TYR A 23 -16.75 -49.61 6.07
N PRO A 24 -18.07 -49.72 5.92
CA PRO A 24 -19.02 -49.46 7.00
C PRO A 24 -19.06 -50.64 7.98
N GLN A 25 -18.73 -50.39 9.25
CA GLN A 25 -18.90 -51.33 10.36
C GLN A 25 -20.39 -51.46 10.71
N GLN A 26 -20.99 -52.61 10.45
CA GLN A 26 -22.31 -53.01 10.97
C GLN A 26 -22.18 -53.47 12.42
N GLY A 27 -22.76 -52.71 13.36
CA GLY A 27 -22.88 -53.10 14.76
C GLY A 27 -24.06 -54.06 14.97
N TYR A 28 -23.80 -55.23 15.54
CA TYR A 28 -24.83 -56.16 16.02
C TYR A 28 -25.41 -55.67 17.37
N PRO A 29 -26.75 -55.74 17.58
CA PRO A 29 -27.34 -55.50 18.90
C PRO A 29 -27.17 -56.73 19.82
N PRO A 30 -26.94 -56.54 21.14
CA PRO A 30 -26.80 -57.64 22.09
C PRO A 30 -28.15 -58.31 22.43
N PRO A 31 -28.17 -59.62 22.76
CA PRO A 31 -29.41 -60.35 23.08
C PRO A 31 -29.99 -59.96 24.44
N GLY A 32 -31.27 -59.56 24.46
CA GLY A 32 -32.03 -59.30 25.68
C GLY A 32 -32.60 -60.58 26.31
N TYR A 33 -32.41 -60.73 27.62
CA TYR A 33 -33.12 -61.71 28.44
C TYR A 33 -34.36 -61.07 29.07
N PRO A 34 -35.54 -61.74 29.06
CA PRO A 34 -36.73 -61.20 29.69
C PRO A 34 -36.74 -61.54 31.19
N HIS A 35 -36.68 -60.52 32.05
CA HIS A 35 -37.00 -60.67 33.47
C HIS A 35 -38.32 -59.98 33.77
N GLN A 36 -39.34 -60.77 34.10
CA GLN A 36 -40.56 -60.33 34.77
C GLN A 36 -40.22 -60.00 36.23
N GLY A 37 -40.49 -58.77 36.66
CA GLY A 37 -40.37 -58.33 38.04
C GLY A 37 -41.34 -57.18 38.33
N TYR A 38 -42.13 -57.35 39.39
CA TYR A 38 -43.16 -56.43 39.89
C TYR A 38 -42.62 -55.00 40.20
N PRO A 39 -43.45 -53.95 40.12
CA PRO A 39 -43.03 -52.58 40.41
C PRO A 39 -42.99 -52.31 41.93
N PRO A 40 -41.87 -51.82 42.50
CA PRO A 40 -41.87 -51.26 43.84
C PRO A 40 -42.24 -49.76 43.85
N PRO A 41 -42.86 -49.24 44.93
CA PRO A 41 -43.42 -47.89 44.99
C PRO A 41 -42.35 -46.79 44.99
N GLY A 42 -42.64 -45.69 44.29
CA GLY A 42 -41.76 -44.52 44.18
C GLY A 42 -41.60 -43.73 45.48
N TYR A 43 -40.36 -43.32 45.73
CA TYR A 43 -40.00 -42.21 46.61
C TYR A 43 -39.12 -41.23 45.82
N PRO A 44 -39.34 -39.90 45.92
CA PRO A 44 -38.58 -38.93 45.16
C PRO A 44 -37.23 -38.70 45.85
N HIS A 45 -36.16 -39.26 45.29
CA HIS A 45 -34.81 -38.88 45.68
C HIS A 45 -34.39 -37.64 44.87
N GLN A 46 -34.41 -36.47 45.52
CA GLN A 46 -33.71 -35.28 45.06
C GLN A 46 -32.20 -35.56 45.01
N GLY A 47 -31.69 -35.90 43.82
CA GLY A 47 -30.26 -36.01 43.58
C GLY A 47 -29.64 -34.63 43.41
N TYR A 48 -28.79 -34.24 44.36
CA TYR A 48 -27.82 -33.15 44.15
C TYR A 48 -26.94 -33.49 42.94
N PRO A 49 -26.72 -32.57 41.97
CA PRO A 49 -25.76 -32.82 40.91
C PRO A 49 -24.35 -32.92 41.52
N PRO A 50 -23.54 -33.91 41.13
CA PRO A 50 -22.17 -34.02 41.61
C PRO A 50 -21.36 -32.79 41.17
N PRO A 51 -20.42 -32.27 41.99
CA PRO A 51 -19.53 -31.19 41.57
C PRO A 51 -18.65 -31.65 40.41
N GLY A 52 -19.06 -31.32 39.19
CA GLY A 52 -18.25 -31.52 38.00
C GLY A 52 -17.06 -30.57 38.05
N TYR A 53 -15.89 -31.08 38.40
CA TYR A 53 -14.63 -30.40 38.13
C TYR A 53 -14.56 -30.13 36.62
N PRO A 54 -14.43 -28.87 36.17
CA PRO A 54 -14.19 -28.62 34.75
C PRO A 54 -12.86 -29.28 34.37
N PRO A 55 -12.80 -30.00 33.23
CA PRO A 55 -11.55 -30.63 32.80
C PRO A 55 -10.46 -29.57 32.64
N PRO A 56 -9.19 -29.88 32.93
CA PRO A 56 -8.08 -28.93 32.86
C PRO A 56 -8.09 -28.21 31.51
N GLY A 57 -8.22 -26.89 31.56
CA GLY A 57 -8.39 -26.04 30.40
C GLY A 57 -7.25 -26.23 29.41
N TYR A 58 -7.57 -26.83 28.26
CA TYR A 58 -6.84 -26.51 27.05
C TYR A 58 -6.88 -24.99 26.91
N PRO A 59 -5.74 -24.31 26.68
CA PRO A 59 -5.78 -22.90 26.36
C PRO A 59 -6.71 -22.75 25.17
N THR A 60 -7.88 -22.16 25.39
CA THR A 60 -8.80 -21.84 24.31
C THR A 60 -8.03 -20.90 23.41
N LEU A 61 -7.54 -21.44 22.29
CA LEU A 61 -6.92 -20.65 21.24
C LEU A 61 -7.89 -19.49 20.98
N PRO A 62 -7.42 -18.23 21.06
CA PRO A 62 -8.28 -17.09 20.77
C PRO A 62 -8.97 -17.37 19.44
N PRO A 63 -10.29 -17.09 19.32
CA PRO A 63 -11.05 -17.48 18.14
C PRO A 63 -10.28 -17.04 16.90
N VAL A 64 -9.87 -18.01 16.09
CA VAL A 64 -9.15 -17.75 14.85
C VAL A 64 -10.12 -16.93 14.01
N ALA A 65 -9.91 -15.62 13.97
CA ALA A 65 -10.74 -14.73 13.18
C ALA A 65 -10.68 -15.26 11.75
N LEU A 66 -11.84 -15.59 11.19
CA LEU A 66 -11.94 -15.98 9.79
C LEU A 66 -11.27 -14.86 8.97
N GLN A 67 -10.15 -15.17 8.33
CA GLN A 67 -9.37 -14.27 7.48
C GLN A 67 -9.41 -14.81 6.05
N PRO A 68 -10.52 -14.59 5.32
CA PRO A 68 -10.60 -14.98 3.91
C PRO A 68 -9.58 -14.20 3.07
N GLY A 69 -9.26 -12.97 3.48
CA GLY A 69 -8.26 -12.11 2.86
C GLY A 69 -7.06 -11.79 3.74
N VAL A 70 -6.33 -10.73 3.39
CA VAL A 70 -5.08 -10.35 4.07
C VAL A 70 -5.28 -9.70 5.43
N ILE A 71 -6.52 -9.32 5.78
CA ILE A 71 -6.89 -8.67 7.05
C ILE A 71 -8.02 -9.41 7.79
N PRO A 72 -8.12 -9.25 9.12
CA PRO A 72 -9.25 -9.78 9.89
C PRO A 72 -10.54 -8.99 9.64
N LEU A 73 -11.70 -9.63 9.86
CA LEU A 73 -13.04 -9.07 9.69
C LEU A 73 -13.50 -8.19 10.89
N ARG A 74 -12.57 -7.43 11.48
CA ARG A 74 -12.79 -6.57 12.65
C ARG A 74 -12.06 -5.23 12.45
N PRO A 75 -12.36 -4.19 13.24
CA PRO A 75 -11.57 -2.96 13.22
C PRO A 75 -10.08 -3.25 13.39
N LEU A 76 -9.25 -2.68 12.52
CA LEU A 76 -7.84 -3.03 12.41
C LEU A 76 -7.03 -2.34 13.51
N THR A 77 -6.06 -3.06 14.07
CA THR A 77 -5.00 -2.49 14.89
C THR A 77 -3.86 -1.98 14.01
N LEU A 78 -2.93 -1.20 14.58
CA LEU A 78 -1.71 -0.77 13.88
C LEU A 78 -0.93 -1.97 13.33
N GLY A 79 -0.79 -3.04 14.13
CA GLY A 79 -0.13 -4.27 13.72
C GLY A 79 -0.84 -4.96 12.57
N ASP A 80 -2.17 -5.01 12.57
CA ASP A 80 -2.95 -5.60 11.46
C ASP A 80 -2.73 -4.84 10.14
N ILE A 81 -2.62 -3.51 10.18
CA ILE A 81 -2.37 -2.66 9.01
C ILE A 81 -0.96 -2.93 8.44
N PHE A 82 0.05 -2.95 9.30
CA PHE A 82 1.45 -3.13 8.86
C PHE A 82 1.70 -4.56 8.37
N ASN A 83 1.21 -5.56 9.12
CA ASN A 83 1.30 -6.96 8.71
C ASN A 83 0.48 -7.22 7.43
N GLY A 84 -0.71 -6.62 7.31
CA GLY A 84 -1.53 -6.69 6.11
C GLY A 84 -0.85 -6.07 4.89
N ALA A 85 -0.20 -4.92 5.06
CA ALA A 85 0.56 -4.23 4.01
C ALA A 85 1.76 -5.07 3.51
N VAL A 86 2.37 -5.90 4.36
CA VAL A 86 3.42 -6.83 3.92
C VAL A 86 2.80 -8.12 3.34
N ARG A 87 1.73 -8.63 3.95
CA ARG A 87 1.09 -9.89 3.57
C ARG A 87 0.52 -9.84 2.15
N TYR A 88 -0.11 -8.73 1.74
CA TYR A 88 -0.67 -8.64 0.40
C TYR A 88 0.40 -8.65 -0.70
N VAL A 89 1.58 -8.05 -0.43
CA VAL A 89 2.75 -8.11 -1.32
C VAL A 89 3.24 -9.54 -1.45
N ARG A 90 3.33 -10.28 -0.34
CA ARG A 90 3.78 -11.69 -0.34
C ARG A 90 2.82 -12.62 -1.07
N VAL A 91 1.51 -12.38 -0.96
CA VAL A 91 0.48 -13.20 -1.64
C VAL A 91 0.43 -12.88 -3.14
N ASN A 92 0.72 -11.64 -3.55
CA ASN A 92 0.64 -11.18 -4.94
C ASN A 92 1.94 -10.50 -5.43
N PRO A 93 3.11 -11.17 -5.41
CA PRO A 93 4.39 -10.50 -5.67
C PRO A 93 4.53 -9.98 -7.10
N LYS A 94 3.96 -10.70 -8.09
CA LYS A 94 4.00 -10.26 -9.49
C LYS A 94 3.18 -9.00 -9.73
N ALA A 95 1.97 -8.94 -9.18
CA ALA A 95 1.07 -7.80 -9.33
C ALA A 95 1.44 -6.60 -8.45
N THR A 96 2.37 -6.76 -7.51
CA THR A 96 2.82 -5.70 -6.60
C THR A 96 4.25 -5.28 -6.91
N LEU A 97 5.25 -6.12 -6.61
CA LEU A 97 6.67 -5.84 -6.85
C LEU A 97 7.00 -5.85 -8.34
N GLY A 98 6.48 -6.82 -9.11
CA GLY A 98 6.72 -6.87 -10.56
C GLY A 98 6.14 -5.66 -11.28
N LEU A 99 4.93 -5.26 -10.90
CA LEU A 99 4.29 -4.03 -11.36
C LEU A 99 5.09 -2.78 -10.96
N ALA A 100 5.43 -2.64 -9.67
CA ALA A 100 6.18 -1.49 -9.16
C ALA A 100 7.53 -1.38 -9.85
N ALA A 101 8.26 -2.50 -10.01
CA ALA A 101 9.50 -2.56 -10.75
C ALA A 101 9.32 -2.08 -12.20
N ALA A 102 8.34 -2.62 -12.92
CA ALA A 102 8.10 -2.22 -14.30
C ALA A 102 7.82 -0.71 -14.43
N VAL A 103 6.93 -0.17 -13.61
CA VAL A 103 6.59 1.27 -13.67
C VAL A 103 7.77 2.13 -13.25
N VAL A 104 8.38 1.85 -12.09
CA VAL A 104 9.49 2.66 -11.52
C VAL A 104 10.71 2.64 -12.44
N ILE A 105 11.11 1.48 -12.96
CA ILE A 105 12.28 1.37 -13.85
C ILE A 105 12.07 2.20 -15.11
N VAL A 106 10.91 2.05 -15.76
CA VAL A 106 10.59 2.80 -16.99
C VAL A 106 10.60 4.30 -16.70
N THR A 107 9.98 4.72 -15.60
CA THR A 107 9.80 6.14 -15.31
C THR A 107 11.09 6.79 -14.82
N GLN A 108 11.93 6.06 -14.09
CA GLN A 108 13.24 6.55 -13.69
C GLN A 108 14.21 6.61 -14.87
N ALA A 109 14.18 5.63 -15.77
CA ALA A 109 14.97 5.66 -17.00
C ALA A 109 14.57 6.84 -17.89
N LEU A 110 13.27 7.08 -18.07
CA LEU A 110 12.77 8.27 -18.78
C LEU A 110 13.17 9.57 -18.07
N GLY A 111 13.08 9.62 -16.74
CA GLY A 111 13.53 10.77 -15.96
C GLY A 111 15.00 11.08 -16.18
N LEU A 112 15.87 10.06 -16.18
CA LEU A 112 17.29 10.20 -16.48
C LEU A 112 17.56 10.66 -17.91
N ILE A 113 16.85 10.09 -18.89
CA ILE A 113 16.96 10.49 -20.30
C ILE A 113 16.55 11.96 -20.46
N LEU A 114 15.46 12.38 -19.82
CA LEU A 114 15.02 13.77 -19.88
C LEU A 114 15.99 14.71 -19.16
N GLN A 115 16.64 14.25 -18.08
CA GLN A 115 17.58 15.05 -17.32
C GLN A 115 18.95 15.20 -18.02
N ILE A 116 19.47 14.14 -18.64
CA ILE A 116 20.83 14.10 -19.22
C ILE A 116 20.80 14.30 -20.74
N GLY A 117 19.78 13.79 -21.42
CA GLY A 117 19.67 13.74 -22.88
C GLY A 117 19.77 15.12 -23.55
N PRO A 118 19.02 16.15 -23.12
CA PRO A 118 19.13 17.49 -23.69
C PRO A 118 20.54 18.08 -23.55
N LEU A 119 21.17 17.92 -22.38
CA LEU A 119 22.54 18.40 -22.15
C LEU A 119 23.56 17.66 -23.02
N ALA A 120 23.40 16.34 -23.17
CA ALA A 120 24.24 15.53 -24.04
C ALA A 120 24.10 15.96 -25.51
N ALA A 121 22.88 16.23 -25.98
CA ALA A 121 22.60 16.64 -27.35
C ALA A 121 23.16 18.04 -27.67
N MET A 122 23.17 18.95 -26.70
CA MET A 122 23.73 20.30 -26.84
C MET A 122 25.23 20.38 -26.56
N GLY A 123 25.86 19.28 -26.11
CA GLY A 123 27.28 19.28 -25.70
C GLY A 123 27.53 20.02 -24.37
N GLU A 124 26.48 20.31 -23.59
CA GLU A 124 26.51 21.12 -22.38
C GLU A 124 26.52 20.28 -21.10
N LEU A 125 27.12 19.09 -21.14
CA LEU A 125 27.13 18.21 -19.97
C LEU A 125 27.90 18.80 -18.78
N ASP A 126 28.78 19.78 -19.03
CA ASP A 126 29.48 20.53 -17.99
C ASP A 126 28.51 21.35 -17.10
N ALA A 127 27.29 21.64 -17.56
CA ALA A 127 26.24 22.23 -16.73
C ALA A 127 25.86 21.34 -15.52
N LEU A 128 26.08 20.01 -15.60
CA LEU A 128 25.89 19.10 -14.47
C LEU A 128 26.91 19.34 -13.34
N ARG A 129 28.04 20.01 -13.61
CA ARG A 129 29.01 20.43 -12.59
C ARG A 129 28.58 21.69 -11.84
N GLY A 130 27.49 22.34 -12.24
CA GLY A 130 27.08 23.63 -11.69
C GLY A 130 27.86 24.82 -12.25
N GLU A 131 28.58 24.62 -13.37
CA GLU A 131 29.35 25.65 -14.08
C GLU A 131 28.45 26.55 -14.97
N THR A 132 27.13 26.48 -14.81
CA THR A 132 26.18 27.28 -15.58
C THR A 132 26.06 28.68 -14.98
N GLU A 133 26.80 29.64 -15.53
CA GLU A 133 26.75 31.05 -15.09
C GLU A 133 25.63 31.87 -15.77
N SER A 134 24.97 31.33 -16.80
CA SER A 134 23.94 32.05 -17.56
C SER A 134 22.53 31.82 -17.01
N VAL A 135 21.75 32.90 -16.93
CA VAL A 135 20.33 32.86 -16.53
C VAL A 135 19.51 31.97 -17.48
N ALA A 136 19.83 32.00 -18.78
CA ALA A 136 19.16 31.15 -19.78
C ALA A 136 19.42 29.65 -19.55
N GLY A 137 20.65 29.27 -19.20
CA GLY A 137 20.98 27.88 -18.84
C GLY A 137 20.27 27.42 -17.58
N LEU A 138 20.16 28.30 -16.57
CA LEU A 138 19.43 28.02 -15.34
C LEU A 138 17.94 27.81 -15.59
N VAL A 139 17.33 28.62 -16.47
CA VAL A 139 15.93 28.46 -16.89
C VAL A 139 15.73 27.16 -17.68
N GLY A 140 16.68 26.79 -18.55
CA GLY A 140 16.64 25.51 -19.28
C GLY A 140 16.71 24.28 -18.35
N LEU A 141 17.57 24.32 -17.33
CA LEU A 141 17.67 23.29 -16.29
C LEU A 141 16.39 23.21 -15.45
N ALA A 142 15.84 24.36 -15.07
CA ALA A 142 14.56 24.42 -14.36
C ALA A 142 13.41 23.85 -15.20
N ALA A 143 13.30 24.21 -16.48
CA ALA A 143 12.28 23.67 -17.37
C ALA A 143 12.38 22.15 -17.51
N THR A 144 13.59 21.63 -17.70
CA THR A 144 13.85 20.19 -17.85
C THR A 144 13.52 19.42 -16.57
N SER A 145 13.90 19.96 -15.41
CA SER A 145 13.58 19.34 -14.11
C SER A 145 12.08 19.34 -13.81
N VAL A 146 11.34 20.39 -14.20
CA VAL A 146 9.87 20.43 -14.09
C VAL A 146 9.23 19.34 -14.93
N VAL A 147 9.67 19.16 -16.18
CA VAL A 147 9.14 18.09 -17.05
C VAL A 147 9.43 16.70 -16.45
N ALA A 148 10.65 16.47 -15.95
CA ALA A 148 11.01 15.22 -15.29
C ALA A 148 10.16 14.97 -14.01
N ALA A 149 9.93 16.01 -13.21
CA ALA A 149 9.10 15.93 -12.01
C ALA A 149 7.64 15.63 -12.33
N LEU A 150 7.07 16.24 -13.38
CA LEU A 150 5.70 15.96 -13.82
C LEU A 150 5.55 14.52 -14.31
N MET A 151 6.55 13.99 -15.03
CA MET A 151 6.58 12.58 -15.44
C MET A 151 6.64 11.63 -14.24
N GLN A 152 7.47 11.93 -13.24
CA GLN A 152 7.54 11.15 -12.00
C GLN A 152 6.23 11.21 -11.20
N ALA A 153 5.57 12.38 -11.15
CA ALA A 153 4.27 12.53 -10.51
C ALA A 153 3.20 11.69 -11.22
N LEU A 154 3.14 11.74 -12.55
CA LEU A 154 2.22 10.91 -13.35
C LEU A 154 2.44 9.43 -13.09
N ALA A 155 3.70 8.98 -13.09
CA ALA A 155 4.07 7.62 -12.76
C ALA A 155 3.61 7.19 -11.36
N ALA A 156 3.84 8.04 -10.36
CA ALA A 156 3.44 7.79 -8.98
C ALA A 156 1.92 7.67 -8.84
N VAL A 157 1.16 8.53 -9.54
CA VAL A 157 -0.31 8.48 -9.58
C VAL A 157 -0.81 7.16 -10.17
N ILE A 158 -0.26 6.75 -11.32
CA ILE A 158 -0.62 5.50 -11.98
C ILE A 158 -0.28 4.30 -11.09
N LEU A 159 0.95 4.26 -10.56
CA LEU A 159 1.41 3.18 -9.70
C LEU A 159 0.57 3.08 -8.42
N SER A 160 0.30 4.21 -7.76
CA SER A 160 -0.55 4.28 -6.57
C SER A 160 -1.95 3.77 -6.86
N GLY A 161 -2.55 4.19 -7.97
CA GLY A 161 -3.87 3.74 -8.40
C GLY A 161 -3.92 2.24 -8.68
N MET A 162 -2.93 1.70 -9.39
CA MET A 162 -2.87 0.26 -9.67
C MET A 162 -2.64 -0.57 -8.40
N LEU A 163 -1.70 -0.18 -7.54
CA LEU A 163 -1.46 -0.85 -6.26
C LEU A 163 -2.71 -0.82 -5.37
N THR A 164 -3.46 0.29 -5.41
CA THR A 164 -4.74 0.42 -4.70
C THR A 164 -5.74 -0.65 -5.12
N VAL A 165 -5.86 -0.92 -6.43
CA VAL A 165 -6.72 -2.01 -6.95
C VAL A 165 -6.25 -3.38 -6.44
N VAL A 166 -4.93 -3.63 -6.44
CA VAL A 166 -4.37 -4.91 -5.96
C VAL A 166 -4.66 -5.13 -4.48
N VAL A 167 -4.45 -4.11 -3.64
CA VAL A 167 -4.75 -4.20 -2.20
C VAL A 167 -6.26 -4.38 -1.99
N GLY A 168 -7.09 -3.60 -2.69
CA GLY A 168 -8.55 -3.67 -2.57
C GLY A 168 -9.10 -5.08 -2.85
N ARG A 169 -8.47 -5.83 -3.75
CA ARG A 169 -8.83 -7.23 -4.02
C ARG A 169 -8.25 -8.22 -3.03
N ALA A 170 -7.02 -7.98 -2.58
CA ALA A 170 -6.36 -8.79 -1.56
C ALA A 170 -7.09 -8.73 -0.20
N VAL A 171 -7.75 -7.61 0.12
CA VAL A 171 -8.62 -7.46 1.31
C VAL A 171 -9.72 -8.52 1.33
N PHE A 172 -10.29 -8.86 0.17
CA PHE A 172 -11.30 -9.91 0.00
C PHE A 172 -10.70 -11.31 -0.27
N GLY A 173 -9.38 -11.47 -0.23
CA GLY A 173 -8.71 -12.75 -0.52
C GLY A 173 -8.61 -13.12 -1.98
N SER A 174 -8.98 -12.21 -2.89
CA SER A 174 -8.84 -12.42 -4.33
C SER A 174 -7.52 -11.86 -4.85
N SER A 175 -6.95 -12.51 -5.86
CA SER A 175 -5.78 -12.03 -6.61
C SER A 175 -6.20 -11.31 -7.88
N ILE A 176 -5.30 -10.51 -8.43
CA ILE A 176 -5.49 -9.80 -9.71
C ILE A 176 -4.19 -9.77 -10.50
N THR A 177 -4.29 -9.83 -11.81
CA THR A 177 -3.16 -9.67 -12.73
C THR A 177 -2.90 -8.19 -13.05
N ILE A 178 -1.72 -7.90 -13.62
CA ILE A 178 -1.32 -6.52 -14.00
C ILE A 178 -2.27 -5.95 -15.06
N SER A 179 -2.66 -6.76 -16.04
CA SER A 179 -3.57 -6.34 -17.13
C SER A 179 -4.97 -6.03 -16.61
N GLU A 180 -5.49 -6.82 -15.69
CA GLU A 180 -6.77 -6.56 -15.03
C GLU A 180 -6.73 -5.31 -14.14
N ALA A 181 -5.61 -5.07 -13.44
CA ALA A 181 -5.41 -3.84 -12.66
C ALA A 181 -5.40 -2.61 -13.58
N TRP A 182 -4.71 -2.70 -14.73
CA TRP A 182 -4.72 -1.64 -15.74
C TRP A 182 -6.12 -1.38 -16.33
N ALA A 183 -6.85 -2.44 -16.66
CA ALA A 183 -8.20 -2.33 -17.20
C ALA A 183 -9.17 -1.60 -16.26
N LYS A 184 -8.93 -1.68 -14.95
CA LYS A 184 -9.73 -0.98 -13.92
C LYS A 184 -9.31 0.47 -13.72
N ILE A 185 -8.01 0.77 -13.80
CA ILE A 185 -7.50 2.11 -13.52
C ILE A 185 -7.61 3.05 -14.70
N LYS A 186 -7.57 2.55 -15.95
CA LYS A 186 -7.47 3.38 -17.17
C LYS A 186 -8.55 4.47 -17.25
N ASP A 187 -9.78 4.16 -16.87
CA ASP A 187 -10.92 5.09 -16.91
C ASP A 187 -10.92 6.06 -15.72
N ARG A 188 -10.00 5.86 -14.77
CA ARG A 188 -9.84 6.65 -13.53
C ARG A 188 -8.54 7.43 -13.49
N ILE A 189 -7.68 7.32 -14.52
CA ILE A 189 -6.45 8.12 -14.63
C ILE A 189 -6.79 9.61 -14.66
N LEU A 190 -7.82 10.03 -15.40
CA LEU A 190 -8.21 11.44 -15.48
C LEU A 190 -8.66 12.02 -14.13
N PRO A 191 -9.58 11.40 -13.37
CA PRO A 191 -9.87 11.82 -11.99
C PRO A 191 -8.65 11.84 -11.07
N LEU A 192 -7.77 10.83 -11.15
CA LEU A 192 -6.56 10.81 -10.32
C LEU A 192 -5.58 11.94 -10.68
N LEU A 193 -5.45 12.27 -11.96
CA LEU A 193 -4.68 13.42 -12.42
C LEU A 193 -5.33 14.73 -12.01
N GLY A 194 -6.66 14.82 -12.06
CA GLY A 194 -7.41 15.96 -11.55
C GLY A 194 -7.17 16.19 -10.06
N LEU A 195 -7.15 15.11 -9.27
CA LEU A 195 -6.80 15.17 -7.85
C LEU A 195 -5.34 15.62 -7.65
N ALA A 196 -4.39 15.00 -8.35
CA ALA A 196 -2.97 15.35 -8.24
C ALA A 196 -2.70 16.81 -8.65
N LEU A 197 -3.37 17.29 -9.70
CA LEU A 197 -3.30 18.69 -10.12
C LEU A 197 -3.92 19.62 -9.08
N LEU A 198 -5.04 19.25 -8.47
CA LEU A 198 -5.66 20.02 -7.39
C LEU A 198 -4.74 20.11 -6.18
N GLU A 199 -4.13 19.00 -5.77
CA GLU A 199 -3.14 18.97 -4.68
C GLU A 199 -1.93 19.84 -4.99
N LEU A 200 -1.40 19.74 -6.22
CA LEU A 200 -0.29 20.58 -6.69
C LEU A 200 -0.66 22.07 -6.66
N LEU A 201 -1.81 22.45 -7.22
CA LEU A 201 -2.28 23.83 -7.22
C LEU A 201 -2.49 24.36 -5.81
N ALA A 202 -3.05 23.56 -4.90
CA ALA A 202 -3.23 23.96 -3.51
C ALA A 202 -1.89 24.28 -2.82
N VAL A 203 -0.88 23.43 -3.03
CA VAL A 203 0.48 23.65 -2.49
C VAL A 203 1.14 24.88 -3.13
N LEU A 204 1.07 25.01 -4.46
CA LEU A 204 1.63 26.15 -5.17
C LEU A 204 0.99 27.47 -4.74
N LEU A 205 -0.34 27.50 -4.57
CA LEU A 205 -1.03 28.69 -4.09
C LEU A 205 -0.64 29.02 -2.65
N LEU A 206 -0.63 28.03 -1.75
CA LEU A 206 -0.26 28.22 -0.34
C LEU A 206 1.15 28.79 -0.18
N PHE A 207 2.15 28.10 -0.76
CA PHE A 207 3.54 28.49 -0.64
C PHE A 207 3.91 29.66 -1.56
N GLY A 208 3.26 29.81 -2.71
CA GLY A 208 3.44 30.94 -3.60
C GLY A 208 2.98 32.25 -2.94
N VAL A 209 1.77 32.28 -2.38
CA VAL A 209 1.26 33.45 -1.63
C VAL A 209 2.14 33.74 -0.42
N LEU A 210 2.53 32.73 0.34
CA LEU A 210 3.46 32.89 1.46
C LEU A 210 4.79 33.53 1.02
N THR A 211 5.37 33.04 -0.07
CA THR A 211 6.63 33.56 -0.62
C THR A 211 6.47 35.01 -1.06
N LEU A 212 5.39 35.34 -1.76
CA LEU A 212 5.09 36.72 -2.17
C LEU A 212 4.95 37.67 -0.98
N ILE A 213 4.30 37.22 0.10
CA ILE A 213 4.18 38.00 1.34
C ILE A 213 5.57 38.22 1.97
N ILE A 214 6.38 37.17 2.11
CA ILE A 214 7.70 37.26 2.75
C ILE A 214 8.64 38.17 1.94
N VAL A 215 8.72 37.96 0.62
CA VAL A 215 9.54 38.77 -0.28
C VAL A 215 9.06 40.22 -0.31
N GLY A 216 7.74 40.43 -0.39
CA GLY A 216 7.14 41.77 -0.36
C GLY A 216 7.48 42.53 0.92
N LEU A 217 7.42 41.87 2.09
CA LEU A 217 7.82 42.48 3.37
C LEU A 217 9.33 42.74 3.44
N ALA A 218 10.15 41.84 2.90
CA ALA A 218 11.60 41.98 2.94
C ALA A 218 12.08 43.16 2.10
N VAL A 219 11.50 43.34 0.92
CA VAL A 219 11.83 44.43 -0.02
C VAL A 219 11.16 45.74 0.38
N GLY A 220 9.89 45.71 0.82
CA GLY A 220 9.09 46.90 1.09
C GLY A 220 9.26 47.49 2.49
N VAL A 221 9.74 46.71 3.48
CA VAL A 221 9.88 47.15 4.87
C VAL A 221 11.28 46.86 5.40
N SER A 222 11.57 45.59 5.70
CA SER A 222 12.90 45.11 6.11
C SER A 222 12.91 43.60 6.22
N GLY A 223 14.10 43.00 6.09
CA GLY A 223 14.28 41.56 6.32
C GLY A 223 13.90 41.11 7.74
N ALA A 224 14.06 41.97 8.75
CA ALA A 224 13.68 41.64 10.13
C ALA A 224 12.15 41.48 10.27
N VAL A 225 11.38 42.40 9.70
CA VAL A 225 9.90 42.30 9.70
C VAL A 225 9.43 41.08 8.91
N ALA A 226 10.05 40.81 7.75
CA ALA A 226 9.76 39.63 6.96
C ALA A 226 10.02 38.33 7.72
N ALA A 227 11.08 38.26 8.54
CA ALA A 227 11.35 37.10 9.39
C ALA A 227 10.32 36.95 10.52
N VAL A 228 10.00 38.05 11.21
CA VAL A 228 9.04 38.06 12.33
C VAL A 228 7.65 37.58 11.90
N VAL A 229 7.20 37.96 10.69
CA VAL A 229 5.90 37.55 10.14
C VAL A 229 6.00 36.21 9.40
N GLY A 230 7.07 36.03 8.63
CA GLY A 230 7.27 34.88 7.76
C GLY A 230 7.48 33.56 8.51
N ILE A 231 8.18 33.57 9.65
CA ILE A 231 8.41 32.35 10.44
C ILE A 231 7.10 31.76 10.97
N PRO A 232 6.23 32.51 11.69
CA PRO A 232 4.92 32.00 12.14
C PRO A 232 4.02 31.56 10.98
N LEU A 233 3.96 32.34 9.89
CA LEU A 233 3.16 31.97 8.72
C LEU A 233 3.71 30.71 8.03
N GLY A 234 5.02 30.56 7.98
CA GLY A 234 5.68 29.36 7.46
C GLY A 234 5.34 28.13 8.29
N ILE A 235 5.41 28.23 9.61
CA ILE A 235 4.98 27.15 10.52
C ILE A 235 3.50 26.82 10.29
N ALA A 236 2.63 27.84 10.21
CA ALA A 236 1.21 27.64 9.95
C ALA A 236 0.96 26.97 8.59
N ALA A 237 1.71 27.34 7.54
CA ALA A 237 1.63 26.73 6.22
C ALA A 237 2.08 25.26 6.25
N VAL A 238 3.14 24.93 6.98
CA VAL A 238 3.61 23.55 7.18
C VAL A 238 2.56 22.72 7.91
N LEU A 239 2.03 23.23 9.03
CA LEU A 239 0.97 22.55 9.80
C LEU A 239 -0.32 22.38 8.98
N GLY A 240 -0.72 23.42 8.23
CA GLY A 240 -1.84 23.37 7.31
C GLY A 240 -1.64 22.33 6.21
N THR A 241 -0.43 22.24 5.65
CA THR A 241 -0.08 21.21 4.67
C THR A 241 -0.20 19.81 5.26
N LEU A 242 0.35 19.56 6.46
CA LEU A 242 0.25 18.27 7.14
C LEU A 242 -1.20 17.88 7.45
N TYR A 243 -2.00 18.85 7.88
CA TYR A 243 -3.43 18.67 8.11
C TYR A 243 -4.16 18.29 6.83
N LEU A 244 -3.98 19.07 5.75
CA LEU A 244 -4.64 18.81 4.46
C LEU A 244 -4.20 17.47 3.87
N TYR A 245 -2.89 17.18 3.86
CA TYR A 245 -2.33 15.91 3.40
C TYR A 245 -2.98 14.70 4.10
N THR A 246 -3.24 14.82 5.40
CA THR A 246 -3.92 13.77 6.15
C THR A 246 -5.41 13.71 5.80
N MET A 247 -6.08 14.86 5.69
CA MET A 247 -7.52 14.94 5.37
C MET A 247 -7.85 14.43 3.97
N VAL A 248 -6.96 14.60 2.98
CA VAL A 248 -7.15 14.10 1.60
C VAL A 248 -6.53 12.72 1.35
N SER A 249 -5.88 12.12 2.35
CA SER A 249 -5.12 10.87 2.16
C SER A 249 -5.92 9.68 1.62
N PHE A 250 -7.25 9.69 1.76
CA PHE A 250 -8.12 8.63 1.27
C PHE A 250 -8.82 8.97 -0.06
N ALA A 251 -8.68 10.20 -0.57
CA ALA A 251 -9.29 10.59 -1.84
C ALA A 251 -8.83 9.71 -3.02
N PRO A 252 -7.54 9.36 -3.18
CA PRO A 252 -7.12 8.46 -4.25
C PRO A 252 -7.79 7.07 -4.14
N VAL A 253 -7.92 6.55 -2.91
CA VAL A 253 -8.54 5.24 -2.67
C VAL A 253 -10.03 5.27 -3.01
N ALA A 254 -10.75 6.33 -2.64
CA ALA A 254 -12.16 6.50 -2.97
C ALA A 254 -12.40 6.66 -4.49
N ILE A 255 -11.51 7.39 -5.20
CA ILE A 255 -11.59 7.51 -6.67
C ILE A 255 -11.45 6.13 -7.33
N VAL A 256 -10.51 5.32 -6.85
CA VAL A 256 -10.16 4.04 -7.49
C VAL A 256 -11.15 2.93 -7.12
N LEU A 257 -11.37 2.71 -5.82
CA LEU A 257 -12.19 1.59 -5.34
C LEU A 257 -13.68 1.89 -5.40
N GLU A 258 -14.07 3.14 -5.13
CA GLU A 258 -15.49 3.54 -5.10
C GLU A 258 -15.94 4.29 -6.35
N ARG A 259 -15.02 4.47 -7.32
CA ARG A 259 -15.31 5.09 -8.63
C ARG A 259 -15.89 6.50 -8.52
N MET A 260 -15.51 7.23 -7.48
CA MET A 260 -16.01 8.58 -7.20
C MET A 260 -15.34 9.64 -8.08
N PRO A 261 -16.07 10.72 -8.44
CA PRO A 261 -15.43 11.91 -8.99
C PRO A 261 -14.59 12.61 -7.92
N VAL A 262 -13.66 13.45 -8.36
CA VAL A 262 -12.61 14.07 -7.51
C VAL A 262 -13.20 14.78 -6.29
N ILE A 263 -14.20 15.64 -6.49
CA ILE A 263 -14.77 16.46 -5.40
C ILE A 263 -15.47 15.60 -4.35
N ASP A 264 -16.22 14.58 -4.79
CA ASP A 264 -16.93 13.68 -3.86
C ASP A 264 -15.95 12.78 -3.10
N ALA A 265 -14.88 12.34 -3.77
CA ALA A 265 -13.80 11.59 -3.13
C ALA A 265 -13.09 12.43 -2.05
N VAL A 266 -12.83 13.71 -2.30
CA VAL A 266 -12.27 14.63 -1.30
C VAL A 266 -13.22 14.79 -0.12
N LYS A 267 -14.49 15.13 -0.35
CA LYS A 267 -15.50 15.26 0.72
C LYS A 267 -15.60 13.99 1.57
N ARG A 268 -15.57 12.82 0.92
CA ARG A 268 -15.57 11.53 1.60
C ARG A 268 -14.31 11.29 2.43
N SER A 269 -13.14 11.62 1.90
CA SER A 269 -11.88 11.53 2.64
C SER A 269 -11.94 12.37 3.92
N PHE A 270 -12.44 13.61 3.83
CA PHE A 270 -12.64 14.48 5.00
C PHE A 270 -13.62 13.89 6.01
N ALA A 271 -14.77 13.36 5.56
CA ALA A 271 -15.77 12.75 6.45
C ALA A 271 -15.20 11.56 7.24
N LEU A 272 -14.36 10.73 6.60
CA LEU A 272 -13.75 9.56 7.21
C LEU A 272 -12.58 9.91 8.15
N VAL A 273 -11.81 10.95 7.84
CA VAL A 273 -10.60 11.33 8.62
C VAL A 273 -10.95 12.23 9.81
N ARG A 274 -11.92 13.15 9.70
CA ARG A 274 -12.11 14.26 10.65
C ARG A 274 -12.22 13.87 12.13
N HIS A 275 -12.91 12.76 12.44
CA HIS A 275 -13.15 12.33 13.83
C HIS A 275 -12.01 11.49 14.42
N ASP A 276 -11.09 10.99 13.59
CA ASP A 276 -9.99 10.11 13.99
C ASP A 276 -8.65 10.58 13.41
N PHE A 277 -8.52 11.90 13.25
CA PHE A 277 -7.37 12.53 12.60
C PHE A 277 -6.04 12.07 13.20
N LEU A 278 -5.91 12.08 14.54
CA LEU A 278 -4.67 11.72 15.23
C LEU A 278 -4.25 10.27 14.95
N ARG A 279 -5.21 9.36 14.81
CA ARG A 279 -4.94 7.96 14.50
C ARG A 279 -4.48 7.82 13.04
N VAL A 280 -5.16 8.47 12.10
CA VAL A 280 -4.76 8.44 10.68
C VAL A 280 -3.38 9.10 10.52
N PHE A 281 -3.19 10.28 11.08
CA PHE A 281 -1.92 11.01 11.08
C PHE A 281 -0.79 10.19 11.71
N GLY A 282 -0.99 9.65 12.92
CA GLY A 282 0.04 8.89 13.63
C GLY A 282 0.47 7.63 12.89
N ILE A 283 -0.48 6.86 12.33
CA ILE A 283 -0.16 5.66 11.56
C ILE A 283 0.53 6.02 10.24
N ARG A 284 0.09 7.09 9.56
CA ARG A 284 0.72 7.58 8.33
C ARG A 284 2.13 8.12 8.57
N LEU A 285 2.33 8.84 9.68
CA LEU A 285 3.63 9.34 10.11
C LEU A 285 4.57 8.18 10.40
N LEU A 286 4.14 7.19 11.19
CA LEU A 286 4.94 6.01 11.47
C LEU A 286 5.29 5.22 10.20
N ALA A 287 4.32 5.02 9.31
CA ALA A 287 4.56 4.37 8.03
C ALA A 287 5.55 5.18 7.16
N GLY A 288 5.45 6.51 7.18
CA GLY A 288 6.37 7.42 6.51
C GLY A 288 7.79 7.31 7.06
N VAL A 289 7.96 7.26 8.38
CA VAL A 289 9.27 7.04 9.04
C VAL A 289 9.86 5.70 8.63
N VAL A 290 9.07 4.62 8.66
CA VAL A 290 9.51 3.28 8.28
C VAL A 290 9.91 3.22 6.81
N VAL A 291 9.09 3.78 5.92
CA VAL A 291 9.38 3.85 4.48
C VAL A 291 10.62 4.69 4.21
N GLY A 292 10.75 5.85 4.86
CA GLY A 292 11.91 6.72 4.72
C GLY A 292 13.20 6.06 5.18
N ALA A 293 13.16 5.33 6.30
CA ALA A 293 14.29 4.55 6.81
C ALA A 293 14.68 3.43 5.82
N ILE A 294 13.70 2.67 5.30
CA ILE A 294 13.96 1.62 4.30
C ILE A 294 14.54 2.22 3.01
N ALA A 295 13.95 3.29 2.49
CA ALA A 295 14.42 3.95 1.27
C ALA A 295 15.86 4.47 1.45
N THR A 296 16.16 5.12 2.58
CA THR A 296 17.50 5.62 2.89
C THR A 296 18.50 4.48 3.05
N ALA A 297 18.14 3.41 3.77
CA ALA A 297 19.00 2.24 3.95
C ALA A 297 19.34 1.55 2.62
N VAL A 298 18.36 1.44 1.72
CA VAL A 298 18.54 0.85 0.38
C VAL A 298 19.36 1.77 -0.53
N ALA A 299 19.16 3.08 -0.46
CA ALA A 299 19.88 4.06 -1.29
C ALA A 299 21.31 4.34 -0.80
N MET A 300 21.59 4.07 0.49
CA MET A 300 22.87 4.32 1.16
C MET A 300 24.10 3.78 0.42
N PRO A 301 24.17 2.48 0.04
CA PRO A 301 25.34 1.96 -0.68
C PRO A 301 25.58 2.64 -2.03
N PHE A 302 24.50 3.03 -2.73
CA PHE A 302 24.58 3.71 -4.01
C PHE A 302 25.00 5.18 -3.86
N THR A 303 24.57 5.83 -2.77
CA THR A 303 25.00 7.19 -2.41
C THR A 303 26.49 7.20 -2.06
N PHE A 304 26.99 6.19 -1.35
CA PHE A 304 28.42 6.02 -1.13
C PHE A 304 29.18 5.75 -2.43
N ALA A 305 28.65 4.91 -3.31
CA ALA A 305 29.26 4.70 -4.63
C ALA A 305 29.33 6.00 -5.43
N GLN A 306 28.28 6.82 -5.43
CA GLN A 306 28.28 8.15 -6.03
C GLN A 306 29.37 9.06 -5.43
N LEU A 307 29.51 9.07 -4.10
CA LEU A 307 30.54 9.86 -3.41
C LEU A 307 31.96 9.40 -3.77
N LEU A 308 32.20 8.09 -3.86
CA LEU A 308 33.51 7.51 -4.22
C LEU A 308 33.91 7.80 -5.67
N VAL A 309 32.94 7.78 -6.59
CA VAL A 309 33.16 8.18 -7.99
C VAL A 309 33.50 9.67 -8.07
N GLY A 310 32.91 10.48 -7.18
CA GLY A 310 33.18 11.91 -7.06
C GLY A 310 32.59 12.74 -8.20
N SER A 311 32.96 14.02 -8.23
CA SER A 311 32.47 15.02 -9.20
C SER A 311 33.57 15.61 -10.09
N ALA A 312 34.76 14.98 -10.11
CA ALA A 312 35.93 15.47 -10.83
C ALA A 312 35.75 15.50 -12.36
N SER A 313 34.85 14.68 -12.91
CA SER A 313 34.54 14.67 -14.33
C SER A 313 33.04 14.54 -14.59
N THR A 314 32.58 14.99 -15.76
CA THR A 314 31.20 14.82 -16.22
C THR A 314 30.81 13.35 -16.26
N ALA A 315 31.73 12.49 -16.73
CA ALA A 315 31.54 11.05 -16.71
C ALA A 315 31.36 10.51 -15.28
N ALA A 316 32.13 11.02 -14.30
CA ALA A 316 31.98 10.67 -12.90
C ALA A 316 30.60 11.09 -12.34
N ILE A 317 30.13 12.30 -12.65
CA ILE A 317 28.80 12.77 -12.22
C ILE A 317 27.69 11.91 -12.84
N VAL A 318 27.78 11.59 -14.13
CA VAL A 318 26.79 10.74 -14.80
C VAL A 318 26.78 9.35 -14.18
N LEU A 319 27.94 8.71 -14.00
CA LEU A 319 28.05 7.40 -13.36
C LEU A 319 27.50 7.41 -11.93
N GLY A 320 27.83 8.43 -11.15
CA GLY A 320 27.33 8.61 -9.79
C GLY A 320 25.81 8.81 -9.74
N THR A 321 25.26 9.60 -10.66
CA THR A 321 23.81 9.85 -10.77
C THR A 321 23.05 8.58 -11.19
N VAL A 322 23.62 7.79 -12.11
CA VAL A 322 23.07 6.48 -12.50
C VAL A 322 23.10 5.53 -11.30
N ALA A 323 24.21 5.45 -10.55
CA ALA A 323 24.30 4.63 -9.36
C ALA A 323 23.22 5.01 -8.33
N ALA A 324 23.10 6.30 -7.99
CA ALA A 324 22.08 6.78 -7.07
C ALA A 324 20.66 6.50 -7.55
N SER A 325 20.42 6.60 -8.86
CA SER A 325 19.12 6.27 -9.46
C SER A 325 18.78 4.79 -9.31
N VAL A 326 19.76 3.89 -9.41
CA VAL A 326 19.53 2.46 -9.11
C VAL A 326 19.11 2.28 -7.65
N GLY A 327 19.78 2.95 -6.71
CA GLY A 327 19.39 2.92 -5.29
C GLY A 327 17.96 3.43 -5.06
N ALA A 328 17.60 4.54 -5.71
CA ALA A 328 16.25 5.10 -5.66
C ALA A 328 15.20 4.13 -6.24
N ILE A 329 15.49 3.50 -7.39
CA ILE A 329 14.60 2.49 -8.02
C ILE A 329 14.36 1.34 -7.05
N VAL A 330 15.42 0.73 -6.51
CA VAL A 330 15.28 -0.42 -5.61
C VAL A 330 14.49 -0.02 -4.35
N GLY A 331 14.78 1.15 -3.78
CA GLY A 331 14.05 1.69 -2.64
C GLY A 331 12.57 1.89 -2.94
N GLN A 332 12.23 2.50 -4.07
CA GLN A 332 10.85 2.81 -4.46
C GLN A 332 10.05 1.54 -4.81
N VAL A 333 10.67 0.55 -5.47
CA VAL A 333 10.04 -0.75 -5.79
C VAL A 333 9.60 -1.48 -4.52
N ILE A 334 10.39 -1.39 -3.45
CA ILE A 334 10.08 -2.02 -2.16
C ILE A 334 9.03 -1.21 -1.38
N THR A 335 9.19 0.12 -1.36
CA THR A 335 8.41 0.99 -0.46
C THR A 335 7.06 1.43 -1.01
N ALA A 336 6.89 1.53 -2.34
CA ALA A 336 5.64 1.96 -2.95
C ALA A 336 4.48 0.99 -2.65
N PRO A 337 4.62 -0.34 -2.82
CA PRO A 337 3.59 -1.29 -2.42
C PRO A 337 3.24 -1.20 -0.92
N PHE A 338 4.25 -1.09 -0.04
CA PHE A 338 3.98 -0.97 1.39
C PHE A 338 3.14 0.27 1.70
N THR A 339 3.49 1.43 1.13
CA THR A 339 2.77 2.69 1.32
C THR A 339 1.32 2.60 0.83
N ALA A 340 1.09 2.05 -0.37
CA ALA A 340 -0.24 1.84 -0.91
C ALA A 340 -1.08 0.90 -0.03
N GLY A 341 -0.47 -0.19 0.46
CA GLY A 341 -1.07 -1.13 1.40
C GLY A 341 -1.54 -0.44 2.68
N VAL A 342 -0.67 0.33 3.32
CA VAL A 342 -1.02 1.07 4.54
C VAL A 342 -2.19 2.02 4.32
N VAL A 343 -2.20 2.79 3.23
CA VAL A 343 -3.27 3.77 2.95
C VAL A 343 -4.61 3.07 2.70
N VAL A 344 -4.63 2.01 1.89
CA VAL A 344 -5.87 1.26 1.59
C VAL A 344 -6.39 0.51 2.81
N LEU A 345 -5.51 -0.08 3.62
CA LEU A 345 -5.93 -0.77 4.85
C LEU A 345 -6.41 0.20 5.91
N LEU A 346 -5.79 1.37 6.04
CA LEU A 346 -6.31 2.47 6.87
C LEU A 346 -7.69 2.91 6.39
N TYR A 347 -7.87 3.09 5.08
CA TYR A 347 -9.15 3.42 4.49
C TYR A 347 -10.23 2.37 4.83
N THR A 348 -9.88 1.10 4.67
CA THR A 348 -10.75 -0.03 4.99
C THR A 348 -11.14 -0.03 6.47
N ASP A 349 -10.19 0.19 7.38
CA ASP A 349 -10.47 0.31 8.82
C ASP A 349 -11.42 1.47 9.14
N ARG A 350 -11.24 2.62 8.49
CA ARG A 350 -12.13 3.77 8.68
C ARG A 350 -13.54 3.47 8.23
N ARG A 351 -13.72 2.75 7.12
CA ARG A 351 -15.03 2.26 6.68
C ARG A 351 -15.61 1.21 7.62
N ILE A 352 -14.80 0.31 8.18
CA ILE A 352 -15.27 -0.66 9.18
C ILE A 352 -15.84 0.08 10.40
N ARG A 353 -15.12 1.09 10.91
CA ARG A 353 -15.50 1.84 12.12
C ARG A 353 -16.66 2.81 11.90
N ALA A 354 -16.71 3.48 10.74
CA ALA A 354 -17.71 4.49 10.46
C ALA A 354 -18.99 3.94 9.80
N GLU A 355 -18.89 2.87 9.01
CA GLU A 355 -19.97 2.40 8.11
C GLU A 355 -20.35 0.92 8.34
N ALA A 356 -19.77 0.24 9.34
CA ALA A 356 -19.93 -1.21 9.56
C ALA A 356 -19.58 -2.04 8.31
N PHE A 357 -18.49 -1.66 7.63
CA PHE A 357 -17.98 -2.36 6.44
C PHE A 357 -17.55 -3.81 6.71
N ASP A 358 -17.37 -4.19 7.99
CA ASP A 358 -17.13 -5.58 8.37
C ASP A 358 -18.28 -6.51 7.96
N LEU A 359 -19.51 -6.01 7.91
CA LEU A 359 -20.66 -6.76 7.40
C LEU A 359 -20.50 -7.09 5.91
N VAL A 360 -20.03 -6.13 5.11
CA VAL A 360 -19.76 -6.31 3.68
C VAL A 360 -18.59 -7.29 3.48
N LEU A 361 -17.55 -7.18 4.30
CA LEU A 361 -16.42 -8.11 4.29
C LEU A 361 -16.86 -9.55 4.60
N ARG A 362 -17.79 -9.76 5.53
CA ARG A 362 -18.37 -11.08 5.83
C ARG A 362 -19.20 -11.65 4.67
N THR A 363 -19.93 -10.81 3.94
CA THR A 363 -20.64 -11.25 2.73
C THR A 363 -19.65 -11.67 1.64
N GLY A 364 -18.59 -10.89 1.41
CA GLY A 364 -17.53 -11.24 0.45
C GLY A 364 -16.75 -12.51 0.84
N ALA A 365 -16.50 -12.69 2.15
CA ALA A 365 -15.90 -13.90 2.71
C ALA A 365 -16.69 -15.17 2.36
N ALA A 366 -18.02 -15.09 2.44
CA ALA A 366 -18.91 -16.22 2.21
C ALA A 366 -19.04 -16.59 0.72
N ALA A 367 -18.83 -15.64 -0.19
CA ALA A 367 -18.91 -15.85 -1.65
C ALA A 367 -17.69 -16.61 -2.23
N GLY A 368 -16.57 -16.65 -1.50
CA GLY A 368 -15.34 -17.34 -1.90
C GLY A 368 -14.50 -16.59 -2.96
N PRO A 369 -13.24 -17.03 -3.22
CA PRO A 369 -12.27 -16.28 -4.06
C PRO A 369 -12.60 -16.23 -5.55
N ALA A 370 -13.53 -17.07 -6.03
CA ALA A 370 -13.75 -17.33 -7.45
C ALA A 370 -14.63 -16.27 -8.16
N ASP A 371 -15.45 -15.52 -7.44
CA ASP A 371 -16.32 -14.51 -8.05
C ASP A 371 -15.65 -13.13 -8.08
N THR A 372 -14.71 -12.99 -9.02
CA THR A 372 -13.87 -11.80 -9.19
C THR A 372 -14.65 -10.51 -9.47
N ARG A 373 -15.78 -10.60 -10.19
CA ARG A 373 -16.64 -9.43 -10.50
C ARG A 373 -17.46 -9.00 -9.29
N SER A 374 -17.84 -9.93 -8.40
CA SER A 374 -18.58 -9.60 -7.19
C SER A 374 -17.76 -8.73 -6.23
N THR A 375 -16.46 -9.04 -6.05
CA THR A 375 -15.61 -8.37 -5.05
C THR A 375 -15.43 -6.87 -5.28
N ASP A 376 -15.41 -6.42 -6.54
CA ASP A 376 -15.33 -4.99 -6.87
C ASP A 376 -16.60 -4.24 -6.50
N SER A 377 -17.77 -4.88 -6.64
CA SER A 377 -19.05 -4.27 -6.32
C SER A 377 -19.24 -4.05 -4.82
N LEU A 378 -18.53 -4.84 -3.98
CA LEU A 378 -18.56 -4.72 -2.53
C LEU A 378 -18.04 -3.36 -2.05
N TRP A 379 -17.10 -2.75 -2.76
CA TRP A 379 -16.61 -1.40 -2.44
C TRP A 379 -17.68 -0.30 -2.66
N LEU A 380 -18.66 -0.55 -3.53
CA LEU A 380 -19.71 0.42 -3.87
C LEU A 380 -20.87 0.48 -2.85
N VAL A 381 -20.94 -0.49 -1.93
CA VAL A 381 -21.95 -0.53 -0.88
C VAL A 381 -21.73 0.64 0.08
N ARG A 382 -22.75 1.48 0.25
CA ARG A 382 -22.76 2.64 1.15
C ARG A 382 -23.92 2.48 2.13
N ARG A 383 -23.69 2.79 3.41
CA ARG A 383 -24.73 2.90 4.44
C ARG A 383 -24.78 4.31 4.97
#